data_AF-A0A0D0Q567-F1
#
_entry.id   AF-A0A0D0Q567-F1
#
_cell.length_a   1.000
_cell.length_b   1.000
_cell.length_c   1.000
_cell.angle_alpha   90.00
_cell.angle_beta   90.00
_cell.angle_gamma   90.00
#
_symmetry.space_group_name_H-M   'P 1'
#
loop_
_entity.id
_entity.type
_entity.pdbx_description
1 polymer ?
#
loop_
_entity_poly.entity_id
_entity_poly.type
_entity_poly.pdbx_seq_one_letter_code
_entity_poly.pdbx_strand_id
1 'polypeptide(L)'
;MHRALTGAACCAAAALALAATTASAPASAVTYSCGGLYTDYVGALVLDTPFVGTAVLDGVSRAMTVAPVKVNDNMLSVEIVTAGQSRQTTADFEVRTDTTGRGQIFFSSYSGEGVSTNLICASGTRVTSITGMVATQDGPAEFTVTRT
;
A
#
# COMPACT_ATOMS: atom_id res chain seq x y z
N MET A 1 61.55 50.79 -26.04
CA MET A 1 60.79 51.96 -26.52
C MET A 1 59.40 51.49 -26.94
N HIS A 2 58.35 52.07 -26.34
CA HIS A 2 56.97 52.33 -26.84
C HIS A 2 56.46 51.47 -28.02
N ARG A 3 55.30 50.82 -28.02
CA ARG A 3 53.93 51.29 -27.66
C ARG A 3 52.96 50.09 -27.79
N ALA A 4 52.08 49.89 -26.81
CA ALA A 4 50.62 50.07 -26.89
C ALA A 4 49.87 49.15 -27.88
N LEU A 5 49.18 48.12 -27.33
CA LEU A 5 48.09 47.41 -27.99
C LEU A 5 46.76 47.91 -27.44
N THR A 6 46.06 48.62 -28.30
CA THR A 6 44.73 49.20 -28.15
C THR A 6 43.67 48.11 -28.27
N GLY A 7 42.58 48.24 -27.51
CA GLY A 7 41.58 47.20 -27.31
C GLY A 7 40.66 46.89 -28.50
N ALA A 8 39.92 45.79 -28.36
CA ALA A 8 38.76 45.48 -29.18
C ALA A 8 37.59 45.07 -28.26
N ALA A 9 36.46 45.70 -28.49
CA ALA A 9 35.23 45.64 -27.73
C ALA A 9 34.65 44.23 -27.68
N CYS A 10 34.35 43.73 -26.49
CA CYS A 10 33.54 42.53 -26.29
C CYS A 10 32.07 42.98 -26.26
N CYS A 11 31.38 42.89 -27.40
CA CYS A 11 29.94 43.06 -27.45
C CYS A 11 29.29 41.90 -26.69
N ALA A 12 28.69 42.20 -25.54
CA ALA A 12 27.90 41.27 -24.76
C ALA A 12 26.64 40.88 -25.56
N ALA A 13 26.58 39.64 -26.04
CA ALA A 13 25.35 39.04 -26.52
C ALA A 13 24.47 38.71 -25.31
N ALA A 14 23.53 39.59 -24.98
CA ALA A 14 22.47 39.28 -24.04
C ALA A 14 21.54 38.23 -24.67
N ALA A 15 21.82 36.95 -24.42
CA ALA A 15 20.88 35.89 -24.69
C ALA A 15 19.71 36.04 -23.71
N LEU A 16 18.58 36.57 -24.18
CA LEU A 16 17.30 36.45 -23.47
C LEU A 16 16.94 34.97 -23.45
N ALA A 17 17.34 34.27 -22.39
CA ALA A 17 16.78 32.97 -22.05
C ALA A 17 15.31 33.20 -21.69
N LEU A 18 14.41 32.94 -22.64
CA LEU A 18 12.99 32.76 -22.36
C LEU A 18 12.88 31.60 -21.36
N ALA A 19 12.72 31.93 -20.08
CA ALA A 19 12.31 30.98 -19.07
C ALA A 19 10.89 30.54 -19.41
N ALA A 20 10.78 29.50 -20.23
CA ALA A 20 9.53 28.79 -20.43
C ALA A 20 9.15 28.17 -19.08
N THR A 21 8.28 28.85 -18.34
CA THR A 21 7.57 28.27 -17.21
C THR A 21 6.70 27.15 -17.77
N THR A 22 7.20 25.92 -17.71
CA THR A 22 6.36 24.74 -17.92
C THR A 22 5.35 24.73 -16.78
N ALA A 23 4.16 25.28 -17.06
CA ALA A 23 3.02 25.19 -16.17
C ALA A 23 2.82 23.69 -15.87
N SER A 24 3.07 23.29 -14.63
CA SER A 24 2.84 21.93 -14.19
C SER A 24 1.34 21.70 -14.31
N ALA A 25 0.94 20.84 -15.24
CA ALA A 25 -0.45 20.41 -15.33
C ALA A 25 -0.84 19.80 -13.97
N PRO A 26 -2.04 20.10 -13.44
CA PRO A 26 -2.48 19.49 -12.20
C PRO A 26 -2.46 17.97 -12.37
N ALA A 27 -1.77 17.28 -11.46
CA ALA A 27 -1.83 15.84 -11.40
C ALA A 27 -3.30 15.44 -11.24
N SER A 28 -3.80 14.59 -12.14
CA SER A 28 -5.16 14.07 -12.04
C SER A 28 -5.29 13.30 -10.72
N ALA A 29 -6.41 13.50 -10.00
CA ALA A 29 -6.66 12.77 -8.77
C ALA A 29 -6.63 11.26 -9.04
N VAL A 30 -5.87 10.51 -8.23
CA VAL A 30 -5.85 9.05 -8.32
C VAL A 30 -7.24 8.53 -8.00
N THR A 31 -7.87 7.88 -8.97
CA THR A 31 -9.17 7.24 -8.76
C THR A 31 -8.93 5.83 -8.23
N TYR A 32 -9.27 5.59 -6.96
CA TYR A 32 -9.14 4.27 -6.35
C TYR A 32 -10.26 3.35 -6.81
N SER A 33 -9.91 2.17 -7.29
CA SER A 33 -10.86 1.20 -7.85
C SER A 33 -11.27 0.12 -6.84
N CYS A 34 -10.34 -0.34 -5.99
CA CYS A 34 -10.62 -1.29 -4.91
C CYS A 34 -9.46 -1.30 -3.91
N GLY A 35 -9.73 -1.06 -2.62
CA GLY A 35 -8.73 -1.16 -1.55
C GLY A 35 -7.57 -0.17 -1.63
N GLY A 36 -7.78 0.99 -2.26
CA GLY A 36 -6.72 1.98 -2.48
C GLY A 36 -6.38 2.84 -1.27
N LEU A 37 -7.21 2.80 -0.23
CA LEU A 37 -7.06 3.58 0.99
C LEU A 37 -7.14 2.68 2.23
N TYR A 38 -6.47 3.04 3.32
CA TYR A 38 -6.54 2.30 4.59
C TYR A 38 -7.99 2.19 5.10
N THR A 39 -8.80 3.23 4.90
CA THR A 39 -10.24 3.25 5.28
C THR A 39 -11.06 2.19 4.56
N ASP A 40 -10.60 1.68 3.41
CA ASP A 40 -11.25 0.58 2.71
C ASP A 40 -11.13 -0.75 3.45
N TYR A 41 -10.24 -0.85 4.45
CA TYR A 41 -9.98 -2.04 5.27
C TYR A 41 -10.42 -1.82 6.72
N VAL A 42 -10.22 -0.63 7.28
CA VAL A 42 -10.48 -0.38 8.71
C VAL A 42 -11.79 0.33 9.01
N GLY A 43 -12.41 0.93 7.99
CA GLY A 43 -13.58 1.78 8.13
C GLY A 43 -13.22 3.25 8.43
N ALA A 44 -14.00 4.17 7.86
CA ALA A 44 -13.72 5.62 7.93
C ALA A 44 -14.27 6.28 9.21
N LEU A 45 -15.48 5.91 9.63
CA LEU A 45 -16.19 6.51 10.77
C LEU A 45 -16.33 5.56 11.95
N VAL A 46 -16.43 4.26 11.67
CA VAL A 46 -16.56 3.18 12.63
C VAL A 46 -15.62 2.05 12.22
N LEU A 47 -15.23 1.21 13.18
CA LEU A 47 -14.44 0.02 12.86
C LEU A 47 -15.26 -0.88 11.96
N ASP A 48 -14.65 -1.29 10.86
CA ASP A 48 -15.25 -2.26 9.98
C ASP A 48 -15.19 -3.67 10.61
N THR A 49 -15.96 -4.61 10.07
CA THR A 49 -15.96 -6.00 10.53
C THR A 49 -14.61 -6.68 10.23
N PRO A 50 -14.10 -7.52 11.15
CA PRO A 50 -12.92 -8.33 10.88
C PRO A 50 -13.07 -9.20 9.63
N PHE A 51 -11.98 -9.38 8.89
CA PHE A 51 -11.89 -10.42 7.90
C PHE A 51 -11.60 -11.76 8.58
N VAL A 52 -12.35 -12.79 8.22
CA VAL A 52 -12.20 -14.14 8.74
C VAL A 52 -12.05 -15.13 7.61
N GLY A 53 -11.24 -16.15 7.81
CA GLY A 53 -11.02 -17.20 6.82
C GLY A 53 -9.89 -18.12 7.23
N THR A 54 -9.03 -18.48 6.28
CA THR A 54 -8.00 -19.50 6.49
C THR A 54 -6.68 -19.17 5.82
N ALA A 55 -5.59 -19.59 6.45
CA ALA A 55 -4.29 -19.78 5.83
C ALA A 55 -4.03 -21.29 5.61
N VAL A 56 -3.61 -21.69 4.42
CA VAL A 56 -3.37 -23.08 4.03
C VAL A 56 -1.87 -23.29 3.91
N LEU A 57 -1.35 -24.21 4.73
CA LEU A 57 0.05 -24.63 4.71
C LEU A 57 0.11 -26.14 4.58
N ASP A 58 0.84 -26.64 3.57
CA ASP A 58 0.98 -28.06 3.28
C ASP A 58 -0.37 -28.80 3.21
N GLY A 59 -1.39 -28.12 2.67
CA GLY A 59 -2.76 -28.63 2.55
C GLY A 59 -3.60 -28.60 3.85
N VAL A 60 -3.03 -28.13 4.96
CA VAL A 60 -3.75 -27.98 6.24
C VAL A 60 -4.28 -26.55 6.38
N SER A 61 -5.60 -26.43 6.53
CA SER A 61 -6.26 -25.14 6.77
C SER A 61 -6.14 -24.71 8.24
N ARG A 62 -5.68 -23.49 8.45
CA ARG A 62 -5.52 -22.83 9.76
C ARG A 62 -6.44 -21.63 9.79
N ALA A 63 -7.24 -21.48 10.85
CA ALA A 63 -8.11 -20.32 10.98
C ALA A 63 -7.27 -19.04 11.03
N MET A 64 -7.70 -18.01 10.30
CA MET A 64 -7.03 -16.72 10.23
C MET A 64 -8.06 -15.59 10.39
N THR A 65 -7.71 -14.60 11.20
CA THR A 65 -8.50 -13.38 11.42
C THR A 65 -7.62 -12.17 11.18
N VAL A 66 -8.13 -11.20 10.42
CA VAL A 66 -7.50 -9.88 10.21
C VAL A 66 -8.51 -8.83 10.67
N ALA A 67 -8.29 -8.25 11.84
CA ALA A 67 -9.21 -7.34 12.49
C ALA A 67 -8.68 -5.90 12.50
N PRO A 68 -9.48 -4.89 12.13
CA PRO A 68 -9.08 -3.52 12.32
C PRO A 68 -9.06 -3.16 13.81
N VAL A 69 -8.04 -2.42 14.23
CA VAL A 69 -7.84 -2.07 15.65
C VAL A 69 -8.30 -0.65 15.93
N LYS A 70 -8.16 0.26 14.95
CA LYS A 70 -8.55 1.66 15.08
C LYS A 70 -9.11 2.21 13.78
N VAL A 71 -10.11 3.08 13.89
CA VAL A 71 -10.77 3.73 12.75
C VAL A 71 -9.82 4.73 12.10
N ASN A 72 -9.87 4.82 10.76
CA ASN A 72 -9.05 5.75 9.99
C ASN A 72 -7.55 5.72 10.36
N ASP A 73 -7.06 4.55 10.74
CA ASP A 73 -5.67 4.29 11.11
C ASP A 73 -5.18 3.05 10.38
N ASN A 74 -3.88 2.94 10.17
CA ASN A 74 -3.31 1.83 9.41
C ASN A 74 -2.94 0.66 10.32
N MET A 75 -3.71 0.37 11.37
CA MET A 75 -3.37 -0.69 12.33
C MET A 75 -4.33 -1.89 12.24
N LEU A 76 -3.76 -3.08 12.01
CA LEU A 76 -4.47 -4.36 11.98
C LEU A 76 -3.96 -5.29 13.07
N SER A 77 -4.84 -6.15 13.55
CA SER A 77 -4.50 -7.31 14.33
C SER A 77 -4.67 -8.56 13.48
N VAL A 78 -3.63 -9.37 13.39
CA VAL A 78 -3.57 -10.57 12.56
C VAL A 78 -3.37 -11.77 13.48
N GLU A 79 -4.32 -12.69 13.44
CA GLU A 79 -4.33 -13.91 14.22
C GLU A 79 -4.31 -15.13 13.29
N ILE A 80 -3.46 -16.11 13.58
CA ILE A 80 -3.42 -17.41 12.88
C ILE A 80 -3.39 -18.54 13.92
N VAL A 81 -4.31 -19.50 13.80
CA VAL A 81 -4.39 -20.66 14.69
C VAL A 81 -3.55 -21.80 14.14
N THR A 82 -2.48 -22.16 14.84
CA THR A 82 -1.56 -23.25 14.47
C THR A 82 -1.53 -24.32 15.55
N ALA A 83 -1.84 -25.57 15.20
CA ALA A 83 -1.81 -26.71 16.13
C ALA A 83 -2.55 -26.43 17.48
N GLY A 84 -3.68 -25.74 17.41
CA GLY A 84 -4.49 -25.38 18.59
C GLY A 84 -3.95 -24.21 19.42
N GLN A 85 -2.85 -23.58 19.01
CA GLN A 85 -2.34 -22.34 19.61
C GLN A 85 -2.70 -21.15 18.73
N SER A 86 -3.29 -20.12 19.32
CA SER A 86 -3.49 -18.83 18.66
C SER A 86 -2.22 -17.99 18.75
N ARG A 87 -1.79 -17.43 17.61
CA ARG A 87 -0.67 -16.50 17.51
C ARG A 87 -1.17 -15.21 16.89
N GLN A 88 -0.93 -14.11 17.57
CA GLN A 88 -1.46 -12.80 17.20
C GLN A 88 -0.34 -11.76 17.17
N THR A 89 -0.40 -10.87 16.18
CA THR A 89 0.39 -9.65 16.09
C THR A 89 -0.54 -8.48 15.83
N THR A 90 -0.25 -7.33 16.43
CA THR A 90 -0.90 -6.06 16.08
C THR A 90 0.18 -5.11 15.58
N ALA A 91 0.02 -4.62 14.37
CA ALA A 91 1.01 -3.80 13.70
C ALA A 91 0.36 -2.90 12.64
N ASP A 92 1.15 -1.95 12.19
CA ASP A 92 0.79 -1.13 11.05
C ASP A 92 0.80 -1.97 9.76
N PHE A 93 -0.11 -1.66 8.84
CA PHE A 93 -0.13 -2.18 7.47
C PHE A 93 0.12 -1.06 6.46
N GLU A 94 0.62 -1.45 5.30
CA GLU A 94 0.85 -0.56 4.16
C GLU A 94 -0.17 -0.85 3.07
N VAL A 95 -0.67 0.19 2.40
CA VAL A 95 -1.44 0.08 1.16
C VAL A 95 -0.61 0.64 0.03
N ARG A 96 -0.31 -0.20 -0.96
CA ARG A 96 0.24 0.24 -2.25
C ARG A 96 -0.85 0.21 -3.30
N THR A 97 -0.84 1.18 -4.19
CA THR A 97 -1.81 1.24 -5.29
C THR A 97 -1.10 1.15 -6.62
N ASP A 98 -1.61 0.31 -7.53
CA ASP A 98 -1.13 0.28 -8.90
C ASP A 98 -1.67 1.46 -9.73
N THR A 99 -1.29 1.50 -11.01
CA THR A 99 -1.71 2.57 -11.94
C THR A 99 -3.21 2.57 -12.23
N THR A 100 -3.93 1.51 -11.88
CA THR A 100 -5.40 1.41 -11.99
C THR A 100 -6.12 1.83 -10.69
N GLY A 101 -5.35 2.28 -9.69
CA GLY A 101 -5.86 2.61 -8.37
C GLY A 101 -6.29 1.41 -7.55
N ARG A 102 -5.88 0.19 -7.93
CA ARG A 102 -6.17 -1.03 -7.18
C ARG A 102 -5.12 -1.22 -6.09
N GLY A 103 -5.60 -1.50 -4.90
CA GLY A 103 -4.78 -1.71 -3.71
C GLY A 103 -4.07 -3.05 -3.68
N GLN A 104 -2.99 -3.07 -2.91
CA GLN A 104 -2.31 -4.23 -2.39
C GLN A 104 -1.94 -3.91 -0.94
N ILE A 105 -2.20 -4.84 -0.02
CA ILE A 105 -1.83 -4.69 1.39
C ILE A 105 -0.60 -5.51 1.76
N PHE A 106 0.20 -4.92 2.64
CA PHE A 106 1.32 -5.56 3.32
C PHE A 106 1.10 -5.41 4.82
N PHE A 107 1.16 -6.50 5.58
CA PHE A 107 0.91 -6.47 7.02
C PHE A 107 1.85 -7.42 7.76
N SER A 108 2.12 -7.16 9.04
CA SER A 108 2.90 -8.10 9.85
C SER A 108 2.04 -9.26 10.37
N SER A 109 2.61 -10.45 10.41
CA SER A 109 2.11 -11.62 11.13
C SER A 109 3.00 -11.91 12.35
N TYR A 110 2.65 -12.91 13.15
CA TYR A 110 3.50 -13.36 14.26
C TYR A 110 4.88 -13.88 13.81
N SER A 111 5.00 -14.37 12.58
CA SER A 111 6.21 -15.04 12.08
C SER A 111 6.85 -14.36 10.87
N GLY A 112 6.37 -13.17 10.47
CA GLY A 112 6.91 -12.43 9.34
C GLY A 112 5.89 -11.45 8.77
N GLU A 113 5.72 -11.46 7.45
CA GLU A 113 4.86 -10.54 6.71
C GLU A 113 3.81 -11.29 5.89
N GLY A 114 2.68 -10.64 5.65
CA GLY A 114 1.67 -11.05 4.69
C GLY A 114 1.50 -10.01 3.59
N VAL A 115 1.28 -10.49 2.38
CA VAL A 115 1.04 -9.67 1.19
C VAL A 115 -0.20 -10.16 0.47
N SER A 116 -1.10 -9.26 0.11
CA SER A 116 -2.25 -9.62 -0.73
C SER A 116 -1.83 -9.80 -2.19
N THR A 117 -2.38 -10.82 -2.85
CA THR A 117 -2.29 -11.03 -4.30
C THR A 117 -3.53 -10.57 -5.03
N ASN A 118 -4.70 -10.60 -4.38
CA ASN A 118 -5.95 -10.14 -4.95
C ASN A 118 -6.90 -9.61 -3.86
N LEU A 119 -7.64 -8.57 -4.22
CA LEU A 119 -8.64 -7.92 -3.37
C LEU A 119 -9.98 -7.91 -4.10
N ILE A 120 -11.06 -8.24 -3.41
CA ILE A 120 -12.41 -8.12 -3.95
C ILE A 120 -13.11 -7.00 -3.21
N CYS A 121 -13.78 -6.11 -3.95
CA CYS A 121 -14.66 -5.08 -3.42
C CYS A 121 -16.06 -5.32 -3.97
N ALA A 122 -17.06 -5.45 -3.09
CA ALA A 122 -18.44 -5.73 -3.52
C ALA A 122 -19.07 -4.52 -4.25
N SER A 123 -18.79 -3.31 -3.77
CA SER A 123 -19.20 -2.04 -4.37
C SER A 123 -18.29 -0.92 -3.91
N GLY A 124 -17.88 -0.04 -4.83
CA GLY A 124 -16.93 1.04 -4.52
C GLY A 124 -15.56 0.47 -4.13
N THR A 125 -14.91 1.09 -3.15
CA THR A 125 -13.52 0.77 -2.79
C THR A 125 -13.39 -0.15 -1.57
N ARG A 126 -14.48 -0.39 -0.82
CA ARG A 126 -14.47 -1.22 0.40
C ARG A 126 -14.12 -2.67 0.06
N VAL A 127 -13.05 -3.17 0.68
CA VAL A 127 -12.60 -4.55 0.48
C VAL A 127 -13.51 -5.52 1.23
N THR A 128 -13.90 -6.63 0.61
CA THR A 128 -14.72 -7.70 1.22
C THR A 128 -14.03 -9.04 1.19
N SER A 129 -13.00 -9.23 0.35
CA SER A 129 -12.15 -10.41 0.34
C SER A 129 -10.70 -10.03 0.09
N ILE A 130 -9.80 -10.72 0.78
CA ILE A 130 -8.35 -10.59 0.62
C ILE A 130 -7.82 -12.01 0.40
N THR A 131 -7.09 -12.22 -0.68
CA THR A 131 -6.27 -13.42 -0.88
C THR A 131 -4.81 -13.03 -0.97
N GLY A 132 -3.90 -13.91 -0.56
CA GLY A 132 -2.48 -13.60 -0.58
C GLY A 132 -1.58 -14.69 -0.03
N MET A 133 -0.35 -14.30 0.29
CA MET A 133 0.64 -15.13 0.97
C MET A 133 0.94 -14.53 2.34
N VAL A 134 1.08 -15.37 3.37
CA VAL A 134 1.51 -14.95 4.70
C VAL A 134 2.64 -15.85 5.20
N ALA A 135 3.68 -15.24 5.76
CA ALA A 135 4.74 -15.97 6.42
C ALA A 135 4.23 -16.58 7.74
N THR A 136 4.49 -17.87 7.91
CA THR A 136 4.27 -18.62 9.16
C THR A 136 5.58 -19.22 9.64
N GLN A 137 5.64 -19.68 10.89
CA GLN A 137 6.82 -20.36 11.43
C GLN A 137 7.21 -21.61 10.62
N ASP A 138 6.23 -22.24 9.98
CA ASP A 138 6.39 -23.49 9.24
C ASP A 138 6.58 -23.26 7.73
N GLY A 139 6.57 -22.00 7.26
CA GLY A 139 6.70 -21.64 5.85
C GLY A 139 5.64 -20.65 5.36
N PRO A 140 5.70 -20.22 4.08
CA PRO A 140 4.69 -19.36 3.49
C PRO A 140 3.37 -20.12 3.27
N ALA A 141 2.25 -19.51 3.67
CA ALA A 141 0.91 -20.07 3.52
C ALA A 141 0.06 -19.19 2.61
N GLU A 142 -0.69 -19.80 1.70
CA GLU A 142 -1.74 -19.09 0.97
C GLU A 142 -2.89 -18.76 1.93
N PHE A 143 -3.40 -17.54 1.91
CA PHE A 143 -4.55 -17.19 2.73
C PHE A 143 -5.70 -16.64 1.90
N THR A 144 -6.91 -16.85 2.43
CA THR A 144 -8.14 -16.21 1.97
C THR A 144 -8.94 -15.82 3.19
N VAL A 145 -9.25 -14.53 3.32
CA VAL A 145 -10.08 -13.98 4.39
C VAL A 145 -11.16 -13.08 3.81
N THR A 146 -12.36 -13.13 4.39
CA THR A 146 -13.54 -12.42 3.88
C THR A 146 -14.27 -11.71 5.01
N ARG A 147 -15.03 -10.68 4.66
CA ARG A 147 -15.98 -10.03 5.55
C ARG A 147 -17.24 -9.66 4.80
N THR A 148 -18.31 -9.44 5.55
CA THR A 148 -19.62 -9.02 5.04
C THR A 148 -19.79 -7.51 5.14
#